data_AF-A0A3A8P883-F1
#
_entry.id   AF-A0A3A8P883-F1
#
_cell.length_a   1.000
_cell.length_b   1.000
_cell.length_c   1.000
_cell.angle_alpha   90.00
_cell.angle_beta   90.00
_cell.angle_gamma   90.00
#
_symmetry.space_group_name_H-M   'P 1'
#
loop_
_entity.id
_entity.type
_entity.pdbx_description
1 polymer ?
#
loop_
_entity_poly.entity_id
_entity_poly.type
_entity_poly.pdbx_seq_one_letter_code
_entity_poly.pdbx_strand_id
1 'polypeptide(L)'
;MAVSIAKLREQLAASPIVSPYPHDLAVAIVCDTFRMASQKPPSQSEWAKLEQRVKNPLFREQVGMLAHVLVSSELRKKSVLYLTADRTPLARLQQFFEEVQPLTAEMVRSNAFRQEEFLRKWVAALGADIEGETAQESKSRLNALDYRQAVADLRKVEEARKQEAERRLKMLQEAQQKEAEARGWRE
;
A
#
# COMPACT_ATOMS: atom_id res chain seq x y z
N MET A 1 21.93 9.77 -1.57
CA MET A 1 22.41 8.65 -2.40
C MET A 1 21.19 7.90 -2.92
N ALA A 2 20.62 8.30 -4.05
CA ALA A 2 19.22 7.98 -4.37
C ALA A 2 18.91 6.47 -4.53
N VAL A 3 17.63 6.13 -4.33
CA VAL A 3 17.07 4.78 -4.49
C VAL A 3 16.51 4.62 -5.90
N SER A 4 16.97 3.60 -6.62
CA SER A 4 16.50 3.30 -7.98
C SER A 4 15.38 2.26 -7.95
N ILE A 5 14.13 2.71 -8.10
CA ILE A 5 12.96 1.81 -8.03
C ILE A 5 12.98 0.78 -9.15
N ALA A 6 13.41 1.15 -10.36
CA ALA A 6 13.53 0.24 -11.49
C ALA A 6 14.48 -0.92 -11.19
N LYS A 7 15.68 -0.61 -10.68
CA LYS A 7 16.68 -1.62 -10.30
C LYS A 7 16.18 -2.55 -9.18
N LEU A 8 15.48 -2.01 -8.18
CA LEU A 8 14.89 -2.83 -7.12
C LEU A 8 13.87 -3.83 -7.67
N ARG A 9 13.02 -3.41 -8.61
CA ARG A 9 12.04 -4.28 -9.24
C ARG A 9 12.69 -5.39 -10.07
N GLU A 10 13.77 -5.08 -10.79
CA GLU A 10 14.56 -6.09 -11.52
C GLU A 10 15.14 -7.15 -10.56
N GLN A 11 15.67 -6.72 -9.41
CA GLN A 11 16.21 -7.64 -8.39
C GLN A 11 15.13 -8.54 -7.78
N LEU A 12 13.95 -7.98 -7.48
CA LEU A 12 12.82 -8.74 -6.97
C LEU A 12 12.25 -9.73 -7.99
N ALA A 13 12.26 -9.37 -9.29
CA ALA A 13 11.88 -10.28 -10.36
C ALA A 13 12.87 -11.45 -10.51
N ALA A 14 14.17 -11.20 -10.30
CA ALA A 14 15.20 -12.23 -10.34
C ALA A 14 15.23 -13.14 -9.11
N SER A 15 14.67 -12.70 -7.98
CA SER A 15 14.61 -13.44 -6.73
C SER A 15 13.18 -13.47 -6.17
N PRO A 16 12.25 -14.18 -6.82
CA PRO A 16 10.86 -14.23 -6.38
C PRO A 16 10.74 -14.94 -5.02
N ILE A 17 9.83 -14.44 -4.17
CA ILE A 17 9.51 -15.10 -2.90
C ILE A 17 8.76 -16.40 -3.16
N VAL A 18 9.45 -17.54 -2.96
CA VAL A 18 8.86 -18.88 -3.14
C VAL A 18 8.01 -19.27 -1.93
N SER A 19 8.41 -18.85 -0.72
CA SER A 19 7.65 -19.04 0.53
C SER A 19 7.78 -17.81 1.41
N PRO A 20 6.69 -17.34 2.05
CA PRO A 20 6.79 -16.27 3.02
C PRO A 20 7.66 -16.72 4.21
N TYR A 21 8.46 -15.79 4.73
CA TYR A 21 9.20 -16.04 5.98
C TYR A 21 8.22 -16.21 7.14
N PRO A 22 8.50 -17.12 8.10
CA PRO A 22 7.84 -17.10 9.39
C PRO A 22 7.90 -15.71 10.01
N HIS A 23 6.83 -15.29 10.69
CA HIS A 23 6.70 -13.92 11.18
C HIS A 23 7.88 -13.50 12.07
N ASP A 24 8.32 -14.36 12.98
CA ASP A 24 9.43 -14.07 13.90
C ASP A 24 10.75 -13.85 13.14
N LEU A 25 11.00 -14.63 12.09
CA LEU A 25 12.17 -14.47 11.23
C LEU A 25 12.08 -13.16 10.43
N ALA A 26 10.90 -12.83 9.91
CA ALA A 26 10.69 -11.57 9.21
C ALA A 26 10.94 -10.35 10.12
N VAL A 27 10.43 -10.39 11.36
CA VAL A 27 10.71 -9.36 12.38
C VAL A 27 12.21 -9.27 12.67
N ALA A 28 12.90 -10.40 12.82
CA ALA A 28 14.34 -10.42 13.07
C ALA A 28 15.14 -9.77 11.92
N ILE A 29 14.81 -10.08 10.67
CA ILE A 29 15.42 -9.49 9.47
C ILE A 29 15.22 -7.96 9.44
N VAL A 30 14.00 -7.49 9.73
CA VAL A 30 13.70 -6.06 9.79
C VAL A 30 14.50 -5.40 10.92
N CYS A 31 14.56 -6.00 12.11
CA CYS A 31 15.34 -5.50 13.23
C CYS A 31 16.85 -5.45 12.93
N ASP A 32 17.39 -6.46 12.23
CA ASP A 32 18.78 -6.48 11.80
C ASP A 32 19.13 -5.32 10.86
N THR A 33 18.19 -4.90 10.02
CA THR A 33 18.38 -3.73 9.16
C THR A 33 18.60 -2.46 10.00
N PHE A 34 17.84 -2.28 11.08
CA PHE A 34 18.07 -1.15 12.01
C PHE A 34 19.38 -1.28 12.79
N ARG A 35 19.74 -2.50 13.23
CA ARG A 35 21.02 -2.76 13.92
C ARG A 35 22.22 -2.44 13.03
N MET A 36 22.15 -2.77 11.75
CA MET A 36 23.19 -2.43 10.76
C MET A 36 23.37 -0.92 10.58
N ALA A 37 22.32 -0.14 10.83
CA ALA A 37 22.36 1.32 10.88
C ALA A 37 22.73 1.88 12.26
N SER A 38 23.22 1.04 13.17
CA SER A 38 23.53 1.40 14.56
C SER A 38 22.33 1.99 15.33
N GLN A 39 21.11 1.66 14.92
CA GLN A 39 19.88 2.07 15.61
C GLN A 39 19.37 0.95 16.52
N LYS A 40 18.80 1.33 17.67
CA LYS A 40 18.14 0.39 18.56
C LYS A 40 16.82 -0.08 17.90
N PRO A 41 16.69 -1.36 17.51
CA PRO A 41 15.44 -1.85 16.93
C PRO A 41 14.31 -1.84 17.97
N PRO A 42 13.04 -1.83 17.53
CA PRO A 42 11.91 -1.95 18.45
C PRO A 42 11.95 -3.28 19.21
N SER A 43 11.60 -3.24 20.49
CA SER A 43 11.39 -4.40 21.34
C SER A 43 10.16 -5.21 20.91
N GLN A 44 10.06 -6.45 21.37
CA GLN A 44 8.89 -7.30 21.13
C GLN A 44 7.58 -6.65 21.61
N SER A 45 7.63 -5.93 22.73
CA SER A 45 6.46 -5.20 23.26
C SER A 45 6.02 -4.05 22.34
N GLU A 46 6.97 -3.39 21.68
CA GLU A 46 6.68 -2.31 20.73
C GLU A 46 6.10 -2.86 19.42
N TRP A 47 6.59 -4.01 18.95
CA TRP A 47 6.00 -4.73 17.83
C TRP A 47 4.56 -5.16 18.10
N ALA A 48 4.27 -5.69 19.29
CA ALA A 48 2.90 -6.06 19.68
C ALA A 48 1.97 -4.84 19.72
N LYS A 49 2.44 -3.71 20.27
CA LYS A 49 1.68 -2.45 20.24
C LYS A 49 1.45 -1.93 18.83
N LEU A 50 2.44 -2.08 17.94
CA LEU A 50 2.34 -1.71 16.54
C LEU A 50 1.28 -2.55 15.81
N GLU A 51 1.29 -3.88 15.98
CA GLU A 51 0.27 -4.78 15.41
C GLU A 51 -1.15 -4.39 15.88
N GLN A 52 -1.31 -4.13 17.18
CA GLN A 52 -2.58 -3.67 17.76
C GLN A 52 -3.03 -2.30 17.25
N ARG A 53 -2.10 -1.37 16.99
CA ARG A 53 -2.39 -0.03 16.51
C ARG A 53 -2.85 -0.02 15.06
N VAL A 54 -2.12 -0.72 14.20
CA VAL A 54 -2.40 -0.75 12.77
C VAL A 54 -3.73 -1.48 12.49
N LYS A 55 -4.16 -2.39 13.38
CA LYS A 55 -5.43 -3.17 13.28
C LYS A 55 -5.62 -3.79 11.89
N ASN A 56 -4.53 -4.23 11.28
CA ASN A 56 -4.52 -4.73 9.92
C ASN A 56 -4.37 -6.25 9.93
N PRO A 57 -5.35 -7.02 9.40
CA PRO A 57 -5.24 -8.47 9.32
C PRO A 57 -4.06 -8.94 8.46
N LEU A 58 -3.58 -8.10 7.54
CA LEU A 58 -2.45 -8.38 6.64
C LEU A 58 -1.10 -8.01 7.25
N PHE A 59 -1.05 -7.53 8.50
CA PHE A 59 0.18 -7.01 9.10
C PHE A 59 1.34 -8.01 9.05
N ARG A 60 1.09 -9.27 9.44
CA ARG A 60 2.12 -10.31 9.46
C ARG A 60 2.66 -10.64 8.07
N GLU A 61 1.76 -10.69 7.08
CA GLU A 61 2.10 -10.91 5.68
C GLU A 61 2.93 -9.74 5.11
N GLN A 62 2.56 -8.51 5.43
CA GLN A 62 3.29 -7.30 5.03
C GLN A 62 4.67 -7.21 5.68
N VAL A 63 4.82 -7.62 6.95
CA VAL A 63 6.12 -7.75 7.61
C VAL A 63 6.99 -8.78 6.87
N GLY A 64 6.41 -9.93 6.50
CA GLY A 64 7.08 -10.93 5.68
C GLY A 64 7.53 -10.40 4.31
N MET A 65 6.68 -9.62 3.65
CA MET A 65 7.01 -9.00 2.37
C MET A 65 8.11 -7.94 2.52
N LEU A 66 8.07 -7.10 3.56
CA LEU A 66 9.14 -6.14 3.82
C LEU A 66 10.48 -6.86 4.07
N ALA A 67 10.48 -7.92 4.87
CA ALA A 67 11.67 -8.72 5.13
C ALA A 67 12.24 -9.31 3.84
N HIS A 68 11.39 -9.85 2.97
CA HIS A 68 11.80 -10.34 1.65
C HIS A 68 12.42 -9.25 0.78
N VAL A 69 11.77 -8.10 0.66
CA VAL A 69 12.29 -6.99 -0.14
C VAL A 69 13.66 -6.53 0.38
N LEU A 70 13.83 -6.45 1.70
CA LEU A 70 15.11 -6.09 2.31
C LEU A 70 16.21 -7.14 2.03
N VAL A 71 15.89 -8.43 2.07
CA VAL A 71 16.89 -9.49 1.83
C VAL A 71 17.23 -9.63 0.35
N SER A 72 16.23 -9.57 -0.52
CA SER A 72 16.35 -9.91 -1.95
C SER A 72 16.71 -8.72 -2.83
N SER A 73 16.96 -7.54 -2.27
CA SER A 73 17.32 -6.35 -3.05
C SER A 73 18.36 -5.48 -2.35
N GLU A 74 18.91 -4.52 -3.09
CA GLU A 74 19.79 -3.49 -2.55
C GLU A 74 19.06 -2.53 -1.60
N LEU A 75 17.73 -2.64 -1.46
CA LEU A 75 16.95 -1.77 -0.58
C LEU A 75 17.42 -1.85 0.87
N ARG A 76 17.90 -2.99 1.37
CA ARG A 76 18.46 -3.07 2.74
C ARG A 76 19.69 -2.20 2.90
N LYS A 77 20.65 -2.28 1.97
CA LYS A 77 21.87 -1.45 2.01
C LYS A 77 21.51 0.03 1.92
N LYS A 78 20.57 0.39 1.03
CA LYS A 78 20.07 1.76 0.91
C LYS A 78 19.33 2.22 2.16
N SER A 79 18.50 1.37 2.76
CA SER A 79 17.78 1.66 3.99
C SER A 79 18.76 2.01 5.11
N VAL A 80 19.82 1.21 5.29
CA VAL A 80 20.86 1.47 6.29
C VAL A 80 21.49 2.85 6.13
N LEU A 81 21.74 3.30 4.90
CA LEU A 81 22.33 4.61 4.62
C LEU A 81 21.38 5.79 4.91
N TYR A 82 20.06 5.57 4.79
CA TYR A 82 19.03 6.59 5.03
C TYR A 82 18.47 6.57 6.45
N LEU A 83 18.82 5.57 7.26
CA LEU A 83 18.40 5.49 8.65
C LEU A 83 19.21 6.47 9.52
N THR A 84 18.73 7.70 9.59
CA THR A 84 19.26 8.78 10.45
C THR A 84 18.65 8.76 11.85
N ALA A 85 19.36 9.36 12.82
CA ALA A 85 18.96 9.39 14.24
C ALA A 85 17.83 10.38 14.58
N ASP A 86 17.41 11.19 13.60
CA ASP A 86 16.32 12.17 13.68
C ASP A 86 14.94 11.54 13.96
N ARG A 87 14.75 10.29 13.53
CA ARG A 87 13.51 9.54 13.70
C ARG A 87 13.78 8.18 14.32
N THR A 88 12.85 7.71 15.13
CA THR A 88 12.95 6.39 15.74
C THR A 88 12.56 5.30 14.74
N PRO A 89 13.16 4.09 14.82
CA PRO A 89 12.74 2.92 14.04
C PRO A 89 11.23 2.64 14.12
N LEU A 90 10.65 2.79 15.32
CA LEU A 90 9.23 2.56 15.55
C LEU A 90 8.36 3.54 14.75
N ALA A 91 8.72 4.83 14.71
CA ALA A 91 7.97 5.84 13.95
C ALA A 91 7.99 5.56 12.44
N ARG A 92 9.13 5.08 11.90
CA ARG A 92 9.24 4.72 10.48
C ARG A 92 8.39 3.50 10.14
N LEU A 93 8.45 2.44 10.96
CA LEU A 93 7.61 1.25 10.79
C LEU A 93 6.13 1.59 10.90
N GLN A 94 5.77 2.43 11.87
CA GLN A 94 4.39 2.87 12.05
C GLN A 94 3.88 3.60 10.80
N GLN A 95 4.61 4.60 10.31
CA GLN A 95 4.24 5.30 9.07
C GLN A 95 4.07 4.30 7.91
N PHE A 96 5.05 3.42 7.71
CA PHE A 96 5.01 2.46 6.62
C PHE A 96 3.78 1.55 6.69
N PHE A 97 3.51 0.92 7.83
CA PHE A 97 2.39 -0.02 7.96
C PHE A 97 1.02 0.66 7.95
N GLU A 98 0.94 1.92 8.40
CA GLU A 98 -0.27 2.75 8.29
C GLU A 98 -0.55 3.14 6.83
N GLU A 99 0.47 3.30 5.99
CA GLU A 99 0.33 3.67 4.57
C GLU A 99 0.15 2.45 3.64
N VAL A 100 0.79 1.31 3.94
CA VAL A 100 0.89 0.17 3.01
C VAL A 100 -0.40 -0.63 2.86
N GLN A 101 -1.32 -0.58 3.82
CA GLN A 101 -2.65 -1.18 3.65
C GLN A 101 -3.36 -0.54 2.42
N PRO A 102 -4.22 -1.25 1.66
CA PRO A 102 -4.60 -2.65 1.80
C PRO A 102 -3.76 -3.58 0.91
N LEU A 103 -2.50 -3.24 0.61
CA LEU A 103 -1.64 -4.08 -0.22
C LEU A 103 -1.37 -5.43 0.48
N THR A 104 -1.78 -6.52 -0.17
CA THR A 104 -1.40 -7.89 0.22
C THR A 104 -0.01 -8.24 -0.34
N ALA A 105 0.66 -9.24 0.21
CA ALA A 105 1.90 -9.76 -0.38
C ALA A 105 1.64 -10.33 -1.77
N GLU A 106 0.48 -10.96 -2.00
CA GLU A 106 0.07 -11.48 -3.31
C GLU A 106 0.03 -10.34 -4.35
N MET A 107 -0.58 -9.20 -4.01
CA MET A 107 -0.63 -8.02 -4.88
C MET A 107 0.78 -7.48 -5.18
N VAL A 108 1.63 -7.37 -4.16
CA VAL A 108 3.01 -6.88 -4.31
C VAL A 108 3.85 -7.82 -5.17
N ARG A 109 3.59 -9.14 -5.12
CA ARG A 109 4.30 -10.14 -5.92
C ARG A 109 3.82 -10.17 -7.38
N SER A 110 2.52 -10.11 -7.60
CA SER A 110 1.90 -10.35 -8.90
C SER A 110 1.72 -9.08 -9.75
N ASN A 111 1.75 -7.90 -9.14
CA ASN A 111 1.45 -6.65 -9.82
C ASN A 111 2.59 -5.62 -9.68
N ALA A 112 3.20 -5.28 -10.81
CA ALA A 112 4.30 -4.32 -10.90
C ALA A 112 3.99 -2.94 -10.29
N PHE A 113 2.76 -2.43 -10.44
CA PHE A 113 2.35 -1.15 -9.86
C PHE A 113 2.22 -1.23 -8.33
N ARG A 114 1.71 -2.34 -7.81
CA ARG A 114 1.59 -2.57 -6.36
C ARG A 114 2.95 -2.83 -5.71
N GLN A 115 3.84 -3.50 -6.44
CA GLN A 115 5.24 -3.62 -6.05
C GLN A 115 5.91 -2.24 -5.96
N GLU A 116 5.74 -1.40 -6.99
CA GLU A 116 6.27 -0.04 -7.00
C GLU A 116 5.68 0.82 -5.87
N GLU A 117 4.37 0.77 -5.64
CA GLU A 117 3.70 1.46 -4.53
C GLU A 117 4.29 1.05 -3.18
N PHE A 118 4.45 -0.25 -2.94
CA PHE A 118 5.04 -0.78 -1.70
C PHE A 118 6.46 -0.27 -1.47
N LEU A 119 7.30 -0.33 -2.52
CA LEU A 119 8.68 0.17 -2.47
C LEU A 119 8.72 1.67 -2.17
N ARG A 120 7.90 2.47 -2.86
CA ARG A 120 7.83 3.91 -2.67
C ARG A 120 7.35 4.29 -1.26
N LYS A 121 6.39 3.57 -0.69
CA LYS A 121 5.93 3.79 0.70
C LYS A 121 7.04 3.54 1.71
N TRP A 122 7.86 2.50 1.52
CA TRP A 122 9.02 2.27 2.39
C TRP A 122 10.08 3.36 2.24
N VAL A 123 10.43 3.74 1.01
CA VAL A 123 11.38 4.82 0.72
C VAL A 123 10.92 6.15 1.31
N ALA A 124 9.62 6.46 1.21
CA ALA A 124 9.02 7.64 1.84
C ALA A 124 9.09 7.59 3.38
N ALA A 125 8.83 6.44 4.00
CA ALA A 125 8.95 6.27 5.45
C ALA A 125 10.40 6.44 5.95
N LEU A 126 11.39 6.11 5.12
CA LEU A 126 12.81 6.38 5.39
C LEU A 126 13.20 7.85 5.21
N GLY A 127 12.42 8.64 4.46
CA GLY A 127 12.81 9.98 4.02
C GLY A 127 13.89 9.97 2.94
N ALA A 128 13.94 8.90 2.13
CA ALA A 128 14.96 8.71 1.11
C ALA A 128 14.57 9.28 -0.26
N ASP A 129 15.55 9.78 -1.01
CA ASP A 129 15.35 10.29 -2.38
C ASP A 129 15.24 9.15 -3.39
N ILE A 130 14.44 9.34 -4.42
CA ILE A 130 14.32 8.43 -5.57
C ILE A 130 15.14 8.98 -6.74
N GLU A 131 15.84 8.09 -7.44
CA GLU A 131 16.68 8.46 -8.57
C GLU A 131 15.85 9.08 -9.70
N GLY A 132 16.29 10.24 -10.20
CA GLY A 132 15.63 10.93 -11.31
C GLY A 132 14.31 11.62 -10.96
N GLU A 133 13.95 11.70 -9.67
CA GLU A 133 12.71 12.33 -9.22
C GLU A 133 13.00 13.40 -8.15
N THR A 134 12.30 14.53 -8.25
CA THR A 134 12.20 15.50 -7.15
C THR A 134 11.26 14.97 -6.06
N ALA A 135 11.32 15.54 -4.85
CA ALA A 135 10.41 15.18 -3.76
C ALA A 135 8.92 15.37 -4.15
N GLN A 136 8.62 16.39 -4.95
CA GLN A 136 7.27 16.68 -5.42
C GLN A 136 6.79 15.64 -6.45
N GLU A 137 7.65 15.26 -7.40
CA GLU A 137 7.35 14.23 -8.39
C GLU A 137 7.16 12.86 -7.74
N SER A 138 8.04 12.51 -6.79
CA SER A 138 7.94 11.27 -6.01
C SER A 138 6.61 11.19 -5.27
N LYS A 139 6.19 12.29 -4.62
CA LYS A 139 4.88 12.38 -3.94
C LYS A 139 3.71 12.27 -4.92
N SER A 140 3.78 12.98 -6.05
CA SER A 140 2.74 12.92 -7.09
C SER A 140 2.57 11.51 -7.65
N ARG A 141 3.69 10.83 -7.92
CA ARG A 141 3.70 9.46 -8.43
C ARG A 141 3.21 8.45 -7.40
N LEU A 142 3.57 8.62 -6.13
CA LEU A 142 3.03 7.80 -5.05
C LEU A 142 1.50 7.96 -4.94
N ASN A 143 0.99 9.19 -5.03
CA ASN A 143 -0.46 9.44 -5.02
C ASN A 143 -1.17 8.79 -6.21
N ALA A 144 -0.57 8.85 -7.42
CA ALA A 144 -1.13 8.21 -8.61
C ALA A 144 -1.17 6.67 -8.50
N LEU A 145 -0.27 6.10 -7.70
CA LEU A 145 -0.21 4.66 -7.45
C LEU A 145 -1.08 4.23 -6.26
N ASP A 146 -1.58 5.13 -5.42
CA ASP A 146 -2.27 4.77 -4.17
C ASP A 146 -3.51 3.92 -4.44
N TYR A 147 -3.42 2.64 -4.06
CA TYR A 147 -4.51 1.70 -4.29
C TYR A 147 -5.78 2.08 -3.52
N ARG A 148 -5.66 2.70 -2.34
CA ARG A 148 -6.84 3.12 -1.56
C ARG A 148 -7.67 4.11 -2.33
N GLN A 149 -7.00 5.07 -2.95
CA GLN A 149 -7.63 6.11 -3.74
C GLN A 149 -8.33 5.50 -4.96
N ALA A 150 -7.65 4.61 -5.68
CA ALA A 150 -8.24 3.91 -6.83
C ALA A 150 -9.50 3.11 -6.46
N VAL A 151 -9.50 2.39 -5.33
CA VAL A 151 -10.68 1.65 -4.86
C VAL A 151 -11.81 2.59 -4.43
N ALA A 152 -11.48 3.68 -3.73
CA ALA A 152 -12.47 4.67 -3.32
C ALA A 152 -13.14 5.35 -4.53
N ASP A 153 -12.36 5.67 -5.55
CA ASP A 153 -12.88 6.31 -6.76
C ASP A 153 -13.75 5.35 -7.58
N LEU A 154 -13.37 4.07 -7.69
CA LEU A 154 -14.22 3.05 -8.31
C LEU A 154 -15.56 2.90 -7.60
N ARG A 155 -15.57 2.85 -6.27
CA ARG A 155 -16.82 2.76 -5.48
C ARG A 155 -17.72 3.96 -5.73
N LYS A 156 -17.18 5.17 -5.75
CA LYS A 156 -17.95 6.40 -6.04
C LYS A 156 -18.58 6.36 -7.43
N VAL A 157 -17.83 5.90 -8.43
CA VAL A 157 -18.34 5.78 -9.81
C VAL A 157 -19.45 4.73 -9.89
N GLU A 158 -19.29 3.59 -9.23
CA GLU A 158 -20.31 2.54 -9.19
C GLU A 158 -21.58 3.01 -8.47
N GLU A 159 -21.46 3.72 -7.35
CA GLU A 159 -22.58 4.31 -6.62
C GLU A 159 -23.31 5.35 -7.48
N ALA A 160 -22.58 6.23 -8.18
CA ALA A 160 -23.17 7.20 -9.08
C ALA A 160 -23.96 6.53 -10.22
N ARG A 161 -23.41 5.45 -10.81
CA ARG A 161 -24.09 4.67 -11.85
C ARG A 161 -25.36 4.00 -11.33
N LYS A 162 -25.35 3.46 -10.10
CA LYS A 162 -26.54 2.87 -9.47
C LYS A 162 -27.63 3.92 -9.26
N GLN A 163 -27.28 5.08 -8.72
CA GLN A 163 -28.22 6.18 -8.50
C GLN A 163 -28.83 6.69 -9.82
N GLU A 164 -28.03 6.78 -10.88
CA GLU A 164 -28.52 7.19 -12.20
C GLU A 164 -29.48 6.14 -12.80
N ALA A 165 -29.14 4.85 -12.66
CA ALA A 165 -30.01 3.76 -13.10
C ALA A 165 -31.34 3.75 -12.34
N GLU A 166 -31.31 3.91 -11.02
CA GLU A 166 -32.52 4.01 -10.18
C GLU A 166 -33.39 5.21 -10.57
N ARG A 167 -32.79 6.39 -10.81
CA ARG A 167 -33.52 7.58 -11.28
C ARG A 167 -34.21 7.33 -12.63
N ARG A 168 -33.52 6.70 -13.58
CA ARG A 168 -34.10 6.34 -14.89
C ARG A 168 -35.26 5.37 -14.75
N LEU A 169 -35.10 4.36 -13.90
CA LEU A 169 -36.12 3.34 -13.66
C LEU A 169 -37.37 3.94 -13.01
N LYS A 170 -37.20 4.87 -12.06
CA LYS A 170 -38.30 5.63 -11.46
C LYS A 170 -39.03 6.52 -12.48
N MET A 171 -38.30 7.24 -13.34
CA MET A 171 -38.91 8.05 -14.39
C MET A 171 -39.72 7.21 -15.39
N LEU A 172 -39.22 6.02 -15.75
CA LEU A 172 -39.94 5.10 -16.63
C LEU A 172 -41.23 4.56 -15.97
N GLN A 173 -41.18 4.22 -14.68
CA GLN A 173 -42.36 3.79 -13.92
C GLN A 173 -43.41 4.90 -13.81
N GLU A 174 -42.99 6.13 -13.52
CA GLU A 174 -43.88 7.29 -13.45
C GLU A 174 -44.52 7.59 -14.83
N ALA A 175 -43.77 7.43 -15.92
CA ALA A 175 -44.30 7.58 -17.28
C ALA A 175 -45.33 6.49 -17.61
N GLN A 176 -45.05 5.22 -17.26
CA GLN A 176 -45.99 4.11 -17.45
C GLN A 176 -47.26 4.26 -16.62
N GLN A 177 -47.14 4.72 -15.36
CA GLN A 177 -48.30 5.01 -14.52
C GLN A 177 -49.17 6.10 -15.11
N LYS A 178 -48.58 7.21 -15.56
CA LYS A 178 -49.32 8.30 -16.23
C LYS A 178 -50.02 7.83 -17.50
N GLU A 179 -49.39 6.98 -18.30
CA GLU A 179 -50.04 6.40 -19.48
C GLU A 179 -51.21 5.46 -19.11
N ALA A 180 -51.07 4.66 -18.06
CA ALA A 180 -52.13 3.76 -17.60
C ALA A 180 -53.32 4.54 -17.03
N GLU A 181 -53.08 5.56 -16.22
CA GLU A 181 -54.12 6.45 -15.67
C GLU A 181 -54.86 7.22 -16.78
N ALA A 182 -54.15 7.69 -17.81
CA ALA A 182 -54.75 8.36 -18.97
C ALA A 182 -55.63 7.43 -19.83
N ARG A 183 -55.36 6.13 -19.84
CA ARG A 183 -56.19 5.13 -20.54
C ARG A 183 -57.40 4.70 -19.69
N GLY A 184 -57.26 4.59 -18.38
CA GLY A 184 -58.36 4.26 -17.46
C GLY A 184 -59.44 5.35 -17.33
N TRP A 185 -59.17 6.59 -17.76
CA TRP A 185 -60.15 7.69 -17.81
C TRP A 185 -61.00 7.73 -19.10
N ARG A 186 -60.75 6.85 -20.07
CA ARG A 186 -61.46 6.81 -21.37
C ARG A 186 -62.48 5.67 -21.49
N GLU A 187 -62.70 4.89 -20.44
CA GLU A 187 -63.80 3.92 -20.28
C GLU A 187 -64.91 4.50 -19.39
#